data_AF-A0A7S1JWW6-F1
#
_entry.id   AF-A0A7S1JWW6-F1
#
_cell.length_a   1.000
_cell.length_b   1.000
_cell.length_c   1.000
_cell.angle_alpha   90.00
_cell.angle_beta   90.00
_cell.angle_gamma   90.00
#
_symmetry.space_group_name_H-M   'P 1'
#
loop_
_entity.id
_entity.type
_entity.pdbx_description
1 polymer ?
#
loop_
_entity_poly.entity_id
_entity_poly.type
_entity_poly.pdbx_seq_one_letter_code
_entity_poly.pdbx_strand_id
1 'polypeptide(L)'
;VRGFVKSIALGTRKARGKLNCKANLQDVLRLLTLWFRHAGHSALESALQEGFQTTPLETWLEVIPQILARLRSSNKALQKTIHALLKRIGKEYPQALVFPLTVASKSAISELSKSARQLLQEIEQHFPVLVQQSLMVSEELIRVSILWHEQWYEALEEASRLYYSERDIDGMVQVLLPLHNMLRRGPQTLRET
;
A
#
# COMPACT_ATOMS: atom_id res chain seq x y z
N VAL A 1 -11.24 4.08 24.16
CA VAL A 1 -11.62 3.76 22.75
C VAL A 1 -12.97 4.39 22.39
N ARG A 2 -14.07 4.04 23.07
CA ARG A 2 -15.40 4.65 22.82
C ARG A 2 -15.41 6.19 22.88
N GLY A 3 -14.67 6.77 23.83
CA GLY A 3 -14.50 8.23 23.91
C GLY A 3 -13.81 8.84 22.69
N PHE A 4 -12.76 8.20 22.16
CA PHE A 4 -12.08 8.64 20.93
C PHE A 4 -13.00 8.51 19.71
N VAL A 5 -13.71 7.39 19.56
CA VAL A 5 -14.70 7.20 18.49
C VAL A 5 -15.76 8.32 18.49
N LYS A 6 -16.28 8.65 19.68
CA LYS A 6 -17.27 9.73 19.83
C LYS A 6 -16.67 11.11 19.55
N SER A 7 -15.43 11.37 19.98
CA SER A 7 -14.69 12.60 19.67
C SER A 7 -14.53 12.79 18.17
N ILE A 8 -14.09 11.74 17.47
CA ILE A 8 -13.85 11.73 16.03
C ILE A 8 -15.14 11.96 15.24
N ALA A 9 -16.22 11.26 15.60
CA ALA A 9 -17.53 11.41 14.96
C ALA A 9 -18.16 12.80 15.17
N LEU A 10 -17.86 13.47 16.30
CA LEU A 10 -18.32 14.84 16.57
C LEU A 10 -17.40 15.89 15.92
N GLY A 11 -16.10 15.61 15.83
CA GLY A 11 -15.10 16.45 15.19
C GLY A 11 -15.33 16.59 13.69
N THR A 12 -15.70 15.51 13.01
CA THR A 12 -16.04 15.53 11.57
C THR A 12 -17.32 16.32 11.28
N ARG A 13 -18.36 16.21 12.12
CA ARG A 13 -19.62 16.96 11.93
C ARG A 13 -19.46 18.48 12.07
N LYS A 14 -18.52 18.95 12.90
CA LYS A 14 -18.21 20.39 13.06
C LYS A 14 -17.23 20.93 12.02
N ALA A 15 -16.58 20.08 11.22
CA ALA A 15 -15.50 20.46 10.31
C ALA A 15 -15.93 21.05 8.95
N ARG A 16 -17.19 21.54 8.81
CA ARG A 16 -17.53 22.46 7.70
C ARG A 16 -16.82 23.83 7.84
N GLY A 17 -16.23 24.12 9.01
CA GLY A 17 -15.30 25.23 9.24
C GLY A 17 -13.87 24.73 9.43
N LYS A 18 -12.94 25.27 8.64
CA LYS A 18 -11.54 24.90 8.39
C LYS A 18 -10.57 24.76 9.61
N LEU A 19 -11.05 24.80 10.86
CA LEU A 19 -10.21 24.94 12.06
C LEU A 19 -10.00 23.65 12.87
N ASN A 20 -10.76 22.57 12.61
CA ASN A 20 -10.80 21.38 13.49
C ASN A 20 -10.17 20.08 12.93
N CYS A 21 -9.51 20.13 11.77
CA CYS A 21 -8.92 18.93 11.15
C CYS A 21 -7.74 18.34 11.95
N LYS A 22 -6.88 19.19 12.54
CA LYS A 22 -5.68 18.74 13.28
C LYS A 22 -6.00 17.98 14.57
N ALA A 23 -7.01 18.44 15.34
CA ALA A 23 -7.44 17.78 16.56
C ALA A 23 -8.08 16.41 16.27
N ASN A 24 -8.85 16.34 15.18
CA ASN A 24 -9.49 15.11 14.75
C ASN A 24 -8.46 14.06 14.28
N LEU A 25 -7.46 14.47 13.48
CA LEU A 25 -6.38 13.58 13.04
C LEU A 25 -5.57 13.03 14.22
N GLN A 26 -5.27 13.86 15.22
CA GLN A 26 -4.55 13.39 16.42
C GLN A 26 -5.34 12.30 17.17
N ASP A 27 -6.65 12.47 17.31
CA ASP A 27 -7.52 11.48 17.95
C ASP A 27 -7.63 10.20 17.12
N VAL A 28 -7.69 10.31 15.79
CA VAL A 28 -7.65 9.15 14.87
C VAL A 28 -6.34 8.40 15.02
N LEU A 29 -5.18 9.08 15.04
CA LEU A 29 -3.87 8.44 15.20
C LEU A 29 -3.72 7.76 16.57
N ARG A 30 -4.27 8.36 17.64
CA ARG A 30 -4.33 7.73 18.97
C ARG A 30 -5.20 6.48 18.94
N LEU A 31 -6.35 6.54 18.26
CA LEU A 31 -7.22 5.39 18.07
C LEU A 31 -6.53 4.27 17.28
N LEU A 32 -5.83 4.59 16.18
CA LEU A 32 -5.02 3.63 15.43
C LEU A 32 -3.94 2.99 16.31
N THR A 33 -3.26 3.78 17.13
CA THR A 33 -2.23 3.27 18.05
C THR A 33 -2.82 2.26 19.03
N LEU A 34 -3.97 2.58 19.64
CA LEU A 34 -4.67 1.66 20.55
C LEU A 34 -5.15 0.40 19.84
N TRP A 35 -5.73 0.56 18.64
CA TRP A 35 -6.18 -0.55 17.81
C TRP A 35 -5.04 -1.50 17.47
N PHE A 36 -3.93 -0.98 16.95
CA PHE A 36 -2.79 -1.80 16.52
C PHE A 36 -2.10 -2.49 17.70
N ARG A 37 -2.03 -1.84 18.87
CA ARG A 37 -1.35 -2.40 20.05
C ARG A 37 -2.17 -3.48 20.76
N HIS A 38 -3.50 -3.38 20.75
CA HIS A 38 -4.39 -4.25 21.53
C HIS A 38 -5.32 -5.11 20.66
N ALA A 39 -5.03 -5.27 19.37
CA ALA A 39 -5.80 -6.12 18.47
C ALA A 39 -5.89 -7.57 18.98
N GLY A 40 -7.08 -8.17 18.93
CA GLY A 40 -7.39 -9.49 19.51
C GLY A 40 -8.22 -9.43 20.80
N HIS A 41 -8.37 -8.27 21.43
CA HIS A 41 -9.29 -8.09 22.57
C HIS A 41 -10.73 -7.91 22.08
N SER A 42 -11.63 -8.83 22.40
CA SER A 42 -13.03 -8.85 21.91
C SER A 42 -13.82 -7.57 22.20
N ALA A 43 -13.64 -6.99 23.40
CA ALA A 43 -14.29 -5.75 23.79
C ALA A 43 -13.80 -4.54 22.96
N LEU A 44 -12.51 -4.54 22.58
CA LEU A 44 -11.94 -3.52 21.72
C LEU A 44 -12.45 -3.66 20.28
N GLU A 45 -12.47 -4.88 19.74
CA GLU A 45 -12.93 -5.14 18.38
C GLU A 45 -14.39 -4.75 18.18
N SER A 46 -15.26 -5.07 19.14
CA SER A 46 -16.67 -4.69 19.08
C SER A 46 -16.83 -3.16 19.08
N ALA A 47 -16.10 -2.46 19.95
CA ALA A 47 -16.12 -1.00 20.00
C ALA A 47 -15.52 -0.35 18.73
N LEU A 48 -14.53 -0.98 18.10
CA LEU A 48 -13.94 -0.50 16.84
C LEU A 48 -14.88 -0.72 15.66
N GLN A 49 -15.56 -1.87 15.58
CA GLN A 49 -16.55 -2.14 14.53
C GLN A 49 -17.71 -1.14 14.59
N GLU A 50 -18.25 -0.89 15.78
CA GLU A 50 -19.24 0.17 16.01
C GLU A 50 -18.68 1.54 15.60
N GLY A 51 -17.43 1.82 15.96
CA GLY A 51 -16.74 3.06 15.58
C GLY A 51 -16.58 3.23 14.07
N PHE A 52 -16.22 2.17 13.35
CA PHE A 52 -16.12 2.18 11.90
C PHE A 52 -17.49 2.43 11.24
N GLN A 53 -18.59 1.99 11.85
CA GLN A 53 -19.94 2.20 11.30
C GLN A 53 -20.46 3.62 11.57
N THR A 54 -20.12 4.19 12.72
CA THR A 54 -20.63 5.50 13.17
C THR A 54 -19.79 6.69 12.67
N THR A 55 -18.51 6.45 12.35
CA THR A 55 -17.58 7.49 11.88
C THR A 55 -17.62 7.60 10.35
N PRO A 56 -17.69 8.82 9.78
CA PRO A 56 -17.61 9.01 8.32
C PRO A 56 -16.33 8.43 7.73
N LEU A 57 -16.44 7.84 6.53
CA LEU A 57 -15.32 7.14 5.89
C LEU A 57 -14.16 8.08 5.51
N GLU A 58 -14.47 9.35 5.22
CA GLU A 58 -13.53 10.41 4.87
C GLU A 58 -12.45 10.60 5.92
N THR A 59 -12.81 10.41 7.20
CA THR A 59 -11.88 10.48 8.33
C THR A 59 -10.71 9.50 8.20
N TRP A 60 -10.96 8.33 7.61
CA TRP A 60 -9.96 7.29 7.48
C TRP A 60 -9.05 7.49 6.28
N LEU A 61 -9.44 8.36 5.32
CA LEU A 61 -8.67 8.60 4.10
C LEU A 61 -7.29 9.22 4.41
N GLU A 62 -7.24 10.15 5.36
CA GLU A 62 -5.99 10.80 5.79
C GLU A 62 -5.00 9.81 6.43
N VAL A 63 -5.49 8.66 6.91
CA VAL A 63 -4.68 7.65 7.62
C VAL A 63 -4.54 6.32 6.87
N ILE A 64 -4.90 6.29 5.58
CA ILE A 64 -4.71 5.12 4.71
C ILE A 64 -3.26 4.61 4.75
N PRO A 65 -2.20 5.44 4.63
CA PRO A 65 -0.82 4.96 4.65
C PRO A 65 -0.48 4.16 5.92
N GLN A 66 -0.93 4.63 7.08
CA GLN A 66 -0.71 4.01 8.39
C GLN A 66 -1.46 2.68 8.51
N ILE A 67 -2.67 2.59 7.94
CA ILE A 67 -3.46 1.36 7.91
C ILE A 67 -2.82 0.34 6.95
N LEU A 68 -2.44 0.75 5.74
CA LEU A 68 -1.79 -0.11 4.75
C LEU A 68 -0.45 -0.66 5.25
N ALA A 69 0.33 0.12 6.00
CA ALA A 69 1.57 -0.33 6.62
C ALA A 69 1.38 -1.56 7.55
N ARG A 70 0.16 -1.79 8.04
CA ARG A 70 -0.21 -2.92 8.90
C ARG A 70 -0.77 -4.13 8.15
N LEU A 71 -0.97 -4.05 6.82
CA LEU A 71 -1.38 -5.19 5.98
C LEU A 71 -0.36 -6.34 5.94
N ARG A 72 0.88 -6.14 6.39
CA ARG A 72 1.87 -7.21 6.55
C ARG A 72 1.86 -7.88 7.93
N SER A 73 0.98 -7.48 8.84
CA SER A 73 0.95 -8.01 10.21
C SER A 73 0.56 -9.49 10.24
N SER A 74 1.21 -10.29 11.08
CA SER A 74 0.86 -11.70 11.32
C SER A 74 -0.39 -11.87 12.20
N ASN A 75 -0.82 -10.83 12.93
CA ASN A 75 -1.99 -10.88 13.79
C ASN A 75 -3.29 -10.96 12.95
N LYS A 76 -3.93 -12.13 12.95
CA LYS A 76 -5.13 -12.40 12.14
C LYS A 76 -6.34 -11.57 12.55
N ALA A 77 -6.50 -11.25 13.83
CA ALA A 77 -7.58 -10.38 14.31
C ALA A 77 -7.42 -8.94 13.79
N LEU A 78 -6.18 -8.43 13.84
CA LEU A 78 -5.85 -7.12 13.24
C LEU A 78 -6.08 -7.14 11.72
N GLN A 79 -5.62 -8.18 11.03
CA GLN A 79 -5.82 -8.32 9.59
C GLN A 79 -7.29 -8.30 9.21
N LYS A 80 -8.13 -9.06 9.92
CA LYS A 80 -9.57 -9.13 9.67
C LYS A 80 -10.24 -7.75 9.80
N THR A 81 -9.89 -6.99 10.84
CA THR A 81 -10.44 -5.65 11.07
C THR A 81 -9.93 -4.64 10.05
N ILE A 82 -8.65 -4.68 9.67
CA ILE A 82 -8.07 -3.83 8.61
C ILE A 82 -8.75 -4.12 7.28
N HIS A 83 -8.85 -5.39 6.88
CA HIS A 83 -9.52 -5.78 5.64
C HIS A 83 -10.97 -5.32 5.64
N ALA A 84 -11.72 -5.48 6.73
CA ALA A 84 -13.10 -5.01 6.81
C ALA A 84 -13.22 -3.49 6.59
N LEU A 85 -12.32 -2.68 7.15
CA LEU A 85 -12.30 -1.24 6.95
C LEU A 85 -11.90 -0.87 5.51
N LEU A 86 -10.81 -1.43 4.99
CA LEU A 86 -10.32 -1.15 3.64
C LEU A 86 -11.31 -1.59 2.56
N LYS A 87 -12.04 -2.69 2.75
CA LYS A 87 -13.12 -3.10 1.85
C LYS A 87 -14.24 -2.06 1.77
N ARG A 88 -14.62 -1.48 2.91
CA ARG A 88 -15.64 -0.43 2.94
C ARG A 88 -15.15 0.85 2.26
N ILE A 89 -13.91 1.25 2.54
CA ILE A 89 -13.28 2.38 1.85
C ILE A 89 -13.19 2.11 0.35
N GLY A 90 -12.82 0.91 -0.08
CA GLY A 90 -12.66 0.56 -1.49
C GLY A 90 -13.96 0.55 -2.29
N LYS A 91 -15.11 0.36 -1.63
CA LYS A 91 -16.42 0.47 -2.27
C LYS A 91 -16.85 1.92 -2.53
N GLU A 92 -16.50 2.84 -1.63
CA GLU A 92 -16.94 4.25 -1.71
C GLU A 92 -15.88 5.18 -2.33
N TYR A 93 -14.59 4.92 -2.06
CA TYR A 93 -13.44 5.71 -2.50
C TYR A 93 -12.36 4.81 -3.12
N PRO A 94 -12.65 4.07 -4.20
CA PRO A 94 -11.70 3.15 -4.81
C PRO A 94 -10.38 3.85 -5.22
N GLN A 95 -10.45 5.09 -5.73
CA GLN A 95 -9.29 5.89 -6.14
C GLN A 95 -8.25 6.09 -5.02
N ALA A 96 -8.67 6.10 -3.76
CA ALA A 96 -7.76 6.28 -2.62
C ALA A 96 -6.95 5.01 -2.31
N LEU A 97 -7.41 3.83 -2.78
CA LEU A 97 -6.80 2.54 -2.47
C LEU A 97 -6.14 1.87 -3.67
N VAL A 98 -6.62 2.11 -4.90
CA VAL A 98 -6.15 1.38 -6.08
C VAL A 98 -4.64 1.52 -6.27
N PHE A 99 -4.09 2.74 -6.28
CA PHE A 99 -2.65 2.91 -6.49
C PHE A 99 -1.79 2.32 -5.34
N PRO A 100 -2.03 2.65 -4.05
CA PRO A 100 -1.27 2.04 -2.96
C PRO A 100 -1.36 0.52 -2.91
N LEU A 101 -2.53 -0.06 -3.20
CA LEU A 101 -2.69 -1.51 -3.22
C LEU A 101 -1.99 -2.14 -4.43
N THR A 102 -1.99 -1.49 -5.59
CA THR A 102 -1.24 -1.92 -6.79
C THR A 102 0.24 -2.03 -6.47
N VAL A 103 0.83 -1.02 -5.84
CA VAL A 103 2.23 -1.06 -5.40
C VAL A 103 2.45 -2.19 -4.39
N ALA A 104 1.57 -2.32 -3.38
CA ALA A 104 1.68 -3.37 -2.37
C ALA A 104 1.55 -4.79 -2.96
N SER A 105 0.75 -4.97 -4.02
CA SER A 105 0.54 -6.25 -4.71
C SER A 105 1.80 -6.79 -5.42
N LYS A 106 2.76 -5.91 -5.72
CA LYS A 106 4.05 -6.21 -6.35
C LYS A 106 5.19 -6.36 -5.34
N SER A 107 4.89 -6.24 -4.04
CA SER A 107 5.89 -6.40 -2.98
C SER A 107 6.48 -7.81 -2.95
N ALA A 108 7.78 -7.91 -2.63
CA ALA A 108 8.46 -9.17 -2.36
C ALA A 108 7.94 -9.90 -1.11
N ILE A 109 7.22 -9.19 -0.21
CA ILE A 109 6.62 -9.78 0.99
C ILE A 109 5.33 -10.52 0.60
N SER A 110 5.33 -11.85 0.77
CA SER A 110 4.23 -12.73 0.36
C SER A 110 2.89 -12.39 1.02
N GLU A 111 2.88 -12.15 2.34
CA GLU A 111 1.67 -11.83 3.11
C GLU A 111 1.06 -10.50 2.68
N LEU A 112 1.90 -9.50 2.41
CA LEU A 112 1.48 -8.19 1.96
C LEU A 112 0.92 -8.25 0.54
N SER A 113 1.66 -8.88 -0.38
CA SER A 113 1.23 -9.01 -1.77
C SER A 113 -0.06 -9.82 -1.88
N LYS A 114 -0.21 -10.91 -1.14
CA LYS A 114 -1.45 -11.71 -1.08
C LYS A 114 -2.63 -10.90 -0.57
N SER A 115 -2.48 -10.19 0.54
CA SER A 115 -3.56 -9.37 1.12
C SER A 115 -3.95 -8.22 0.21
N ALA A 116 -2.97 -7.55 -0.40
CA ALA A 116 -3.21 -6.46 -1.35
C ALA A 116 -3.93 -6.94 -2.61
N ARG A 117 -3.53 -8.09 -3.18
CA ARG A 117 -4.21 -8.70 -4.34
C ARG A 117 -5.66 -9.07 -4.02
N GLN A 118 -5.92 -9.62 -2.83
CA GLN A 118 -7.30 -9.93 -2.40
C GLN A 118 -8.17 -8.66 -2.34
N LEU A 119 -7.66 -7.58 -1.75
CA LEU A 119 -8.38 -6.30 -1.70
C LEU A 119 -8.58 -5.69 -3.09
N LEU A 120 -7.56 -5.74 -3.97
CA LEU A 120 -7.69 -5.26 -5.34
C LEU A 120 -8.73 -6.03 -6.14
N GLN A 121 -8.76 -7.37 -6.03
CA GLN A 121 -9.76 -8.20 -6.70
C GLN A 121 -11.18 -7.83 -6.29
N GLU A 122 -11.39 -7.50 -5.01
CA GLU A 122 -12.70 -7.06 -4.53
C GLU A 122 -13.11 -5.68 -5.07
N ILE A 123 -12.13 -4.77 -5.20
CA ILE A 123 -12.36 -3.46 -5.85
C ILE A 123 -12.61 -3.65 -7.36
N GLU A 124 -11.86 -4.54 -8.01
CA GLU A 124 -11.95 -4.86 -9.43
C GLU A 124 -13.33 -5.41 -9.81
N GLN A 125 -13.96 -6.21 -8.94
CA GLN A 125 -15.33 -6.67 -9.15
C GLN A 125 -16.35 -5.52 -9.29
N HIS A 126 -16.10 -4.38 -8.65
CA HIS A 126 -17.01 -3.23 -8.68
C HIS A 126 -16.53 -2.15 -9.68
N PHE A 127 -15.21 -2.02 -9.86
CA PHE A 127 -14.57 -0.97 -10.65
C PHE A 127 -13.45 -1.53 -11.56
N PRO A 128 -13.78 -2.44 -12.51
CA PRO A 128 -12.77 -3.17 -13.27
C PRO A 128 -11.91 -2.23 -14.14
N VAL A 129 -12.54 -1.26 -14.80
CA VAL A 129 -11.85 -0.29 -15.67
C VAL A 129 -10.85 0.54 -14.88
N LEU A 130 -11.22 1.00 -13.69
CA LEU A 130 -10.35 1.81 -12.83
C LEU A 130 -9.11 1.03 -12.39
N VAL A 131 -9.30 -0.23 -11.97
CA VAL A 131 -8.19 -1.09 -11.54
C VAL A 131 -7.28 -1.39 -12.73
N GLN A 132 -7.82 -1.78 -13.88
CA GLN A 132 -7.04 -2.08 -15.08
C GLN A 132 -6.24 -0.87 -15.57
N GLN A 133 -6.87 0.31 -15.64
CA GLN A 133 -6.18 1.54 -16.03
C GLN A 133 -5.07 1.90 -15.05
N SER A 134 -5.34 1.79 -13.75
CA SER A 134 -4.34 2.10 -12.73
C SER A 134 -3.16 1.13 -12.72
N LEU A 135 -3.40 -0.16 -13.02
CA LEU A 135 -2.35 -1.16 -13.18
C LEU A 135 -1.44 -0.80 -14.37
N MET A 136 -2.04 -0.51 -15.53
CA MET A 136 -1.29 -0.09 -16.72
C MET A 136 -0.48 1.18 -16.46
N VAL A 137 -1.10 2.22 -15.89
CA VAL A 137 -0.42 3.47 -15.57
C VAL A 137 0.72 3.22 -14.57
N SER A 138 0.50 2.40 -13.54
CA SER A 138 1.55 2.08 -12.57
C SER A 138 2.74 1.37 -13.20
N GLU A 139 2.54 0.50 -14.18
CA GLU A 139 3.61 -0.22 -14.88
C GLU A 139 4.41 0.72 -15.76
N GLU A 140 3.72 1.53 -16.54
CA GLU A 140 4.36 2.45 -17.46
C GLU A 140 5.07 3.60 -16.72
N LEU A 141 4.54 4.05 -15.57
CA LEU A 141 5.25 5.01 -14.71
C LEU A 141 6.56 4.42 -14.17
N ILE A 142 6.58 3.15 -13.77
CA ILE A 142 7.83 2.49 -13.33
C ILE A 142 8.81 2.40 -14.50
N ARG A 143 8.34 2.00 -15.69
CA ARG A 143 9.17 1.88 -16.89
C ARG A 143 9.81 3.22 -17.30
N VAL A 144 9.03 4.30 -17.29
CA VAL A 144 9.51 5.63 -17.66
C VAL A 144 10.42 6.24 -16.58
N SER A 145 10.29 5.80 -15.32
CA SER A 145 11.13 6.31 -14.22
C SER A 145 12.54 5.72 -14.21
N ILE A 146 12.76 4.55 -14.83
CA ILE A 146 14.07 3.89 -14.86
C ILE A 146 14.27 3.20 -16.22
N LEU A 147 14.98 3.88 -17.11
CA LEU A 147 15.22 3.41 -18.47
C LEU A 147 16.20 2.23 -18.51
N TRP A 148 16.15 1.43 -19.56
CA TRP A 148 17.04 0.26 -19.69
C TRP A 148 18.51 0.62 -19.60
N HIS A 149 18.95 1.69 -20.26
CA HIS A 149 20.35 2.10 -20.23
C HIS A 149 20.78 2.59 -18.84
N GLU A 150 19.87 3.22 -18.06
CA GLU A 150 20.14 3.61 -16.67
C GLU A 150 20.33 2.37 -15.79
N GLN A 151 19.44 1.37 -15.91
CA GLN A 151 19.56 0.09 -15.22
C GLN A 151 20.86 -0.64 -15.57
N TRP A 152 21.22 -0.66 -16.86
CA TRP A 152 22.46 -1.28 -17.33
C TRP A 152 23.70 -0.54 -16.83
N TYR A 153 23.68 0.80 -16.84
CA TYR A 153 24.80 1.60 -16.35
C TYR A 153 25.07 1.32 -14.86
N GLU A 154 24.04 1.41 -14.01
CA GLU A 154 24.15 1.14 -12.57
C GLU A 154 24.62 -0.29 -12.28
N ALA A 155 24.04 -1.27 -12.97
CA ALA A 155 24.39 -2.68 -12.77
C ALA A 155 25.80 -3.03 -13.27
N LEU A 156 26.28 -2.40 -14.36
CA LEU A 156 27.64 -2.60 -14.84
C LEU A 156 28.67 -1.99 -13.89
N GLU A 157 28.37 -0.83 -13.30
CA GLU A 157 29.21 -0.22 -12.28
C GLU A 157 29.32 -1.15 -11.05
N GLU A 158 28.20 -1.65 -10.55
CA GLU A 158 28.18 -2.59 -9.42
C GLU A 158 28.85 -3.93 -9.74
N ALA A 159 28.60 -4.50 -10.93
CA ALA A 159 29.26 -5.71 -11.39
C ALA A 159 30.79 -5.53 -11.50
N SER A 160 31.24 -4.37 -11.97
CA SER A 160 32.68 -4.05 -12.04
C SER A 160 33.32 -3.99 -10.66
N ARG A 161 32.62 -3.42 -9.68
CA ARG A 161 33.05 -3.35 -8.28
C ARG A 161 33.20 -4.75 -7.68
N LEU A 162 32.19 -5.61 -7.84
CA LEU A 162 32.21 -6.99 -7.36
C LEU A 162 33.35 -7.80 -7.98
N TYR A 163 33.57 -7.65 -9.29
CA TYR A 163 34.60 -8.40 -10.01
C TYR A 163 36.03 -7.92 -9.70
N TYR A 164 36.27 -6.60 -9.77
CA TYR A 164 37.62 -6.05 -9.64
C TYR A 164 38.06 -5.83 -8.20
N SER A 165 37.16 -5.38 -7.32
CA SER A 165 37.49 -5.10 -5.92
C SER A 165 37.30 -6.32 -5.03
N GLU A 166 36.16 -6.99 -5.11
CA GLU A 166 35.79 -8.08 -4.19
C GLU A 166 36.17 -9.47 -4.70
N ARG A 167 36.50 -9.59 -6.00
CA ARG A 167 36.76 -10.87 -6.70
C ARG A 167 35.58 -11.84 -6.62
N ASP A 168 34.36 -11.33 -6.41
CA ASP A 168 33.14 -12.11 -6.34
C ASP A 168 32.50 -12.22 -7.73
N ILE A 169 32.81 -13.32 -8.41
CA ILE A 169 32.28 -13.62 -9.74
C ILE A 169 30.80 -14.02 -9.65
N ASP A 170 30.41 -14.74 -8.61
CA ASP A 170 29.05 -15.23 -8.44
C ASP A 170 28.09 -14.05 -8.18
N GLY A 171 28.49 -13.12 -7.32
CA GLY A 171 27.76 -11.86 -7.08
C GLY A 171 27.63 -11.02 -8.35
N MET A 172 28.71 -10.86 -9.12
CA MET A 172 28.68 -10.16 -10.40
C MET A 172 27.66 -10.78 -11.36
N VAL A 173 27.64 -12.11 -11.49
CA VAL A 173 26.67 -12.81 -12.35
C VAL A 173 25.24 -12.61 -11.84
N GLN A 174 25.01 -12.65 -10.53
CA GLN A 174 23.69 -12.41 -9.94
C GLN A 174 23.14 -11.00 -10.24
N VAL A 175 24.01 -10.00 -10.33
CA VAL A 175 23.63 -8.62 -10.71
C VAL A 175 23.26 -8.52 -12.19
N LEU A 176 24.05 -9.12 -13.09
CA LEU A 176 23.85 -8.96 -14.54
C LEU A 176 22.77 -9.88 -15.12
N LEU A 177 22.56 -11.07 -14.53
CA LEU A 177 21.65 -12.08 -15.06
C LEU A 177 20.18 -11.60 -15.20
N PRO A 178 19.59 -10.87 -14.23
CA PRO A 178 18.25 -10.29 -14.39
C PRO A 178 18.12 -9.35 -15.58
N LEU A 179 19.14 -8.52 -15.84
CA LEU A 179 19.14 -7.59 -16.97
C LEU A 179 19.32 -8.29 -18.32
N HIS A 180 20.14 -9.33 -18.38
CA HIS A 180 20.20 -10.19 -19.56
C HIS A 180 18.86 -10.86 -19.85
N ASN A 181 18.15 -11.32 -18.82
CA ASN A 181 16.81 -11.87 -18.98
C ASN A 181 15.79 -10.81 -19.44
N MET A 182 15.96 -9.55 -19.03
CA MET A 182 15.16 -8.43 -19.52
C MET A 182 15.36 -8.23 -21.04
N LEU A 183 16.61 -8.19 -21.52
CA LEU A 183 16.91 -8.05 -22.95
C LEU A 183 16.35 -9.21 -23.79
N ARG A 184 16.39 -10.44 -23.27
CA ARG A 184 15.82 -11.62 -23.96
C ARG A 184 14.33 -11.53 -24.21
N ARG A 185 13.59 -10.76 -23.40
CA ARG A 185 12.14 -10.52 -23.62
C ARG A 185 11.88 -9.62 -24.83
N GLY A 186 12.92 -8.94 -25.33
CA GLY A 186 12.85 -8.04 -26.47
C GLY A 186 12.30 -6.65 -26.10
N PRO A 187 12.54 -5.65 -26.96
CA PRO A 187 12.05 -4.29 -26.75
C PRO A 187 10.53 -4.25 -26.87
N GLN A 188 9.88 -3.62 -25.89
CA GLN A 188 8.44 -3.37 -25.85
C GLN A 188 8.10 -1.95 -26.32
N THR A 189 9.06 -1.02 -26.24
CA THR A 189 8.87 0.39 -26.63
C THR A 189 10.00 0.88 -27.56
N LEU A 190 9.75 1.98 -28.26
CA LEU A 190 10.71 2.61 -29.19
C LEU A 190 12.00 3.10 -28.52
N ARG A 191 12.02 3.24 -27.18
CA ARG A 191 13.20 3.69 -26.42
C ARG A 191 14.01 2.53 -25.83
N GLU A 192 13.53 1.29 -26.02
CA GLU A 192 14.19 0.07 -25.56
C GLU A 192 15.01 -0.62 -26.68
N THR A 193 14.97 -0.07 -27.90
CA THR A 193 15.81 -0.42 -29.06
C THR A 193 17.08 0.42 -29.10
#